data_AF-A0A2T0BNR9-F1
#
_entry.id   AF-A0A2T0BNR9-F1
#
_cell.length_a   1.000
_cell.length_b   1.000
_cell.length_c   1.000
_cell.angle_alpha   90.00
_cell.angle_beta   90.00
_cell.angle_gamma   90.00
#
_symmetry.space_group_name_H-M   'P 1'
#
loop_
_entity.id
_entity.type
_entity.pdbx_description
1 polymer ?
#
loop_
_entity_poly.entity_id
_entity_poly.type
_entity_poly.pdbx_seq_one_letter_code
_entity_poly.pdbx_strand_id
1 'polypeptide(L)'
;MKLTKKCSEVVGKGSVKIVNLTPHEINIILDNRNIKIDPSGTVARCTVRIEKAGVIKTIDEKDPCVNCLQSGQDSTSCDLAISPDIFGDSNRGRCPDITVQIPLSKSVFGEVENLPDPQEDTVFVVSSIVAQAVSGRKDIFIVNDTVRDKNGRIIGCRSLAHI
;
A
#
# COMPACT_ATOMS: atom_id res chain seq x y z
N MET A 1 -4.47 20.56 31.51
CA MET A 1 -4.09 19.99 30.20
C MET A 1 -4.47 18.51 30.19
N LYS A 2 -5.73 18.21 29.87
CA LYS A 2 -6.27 16.85 29.83
C LYS A 2 -7.28 16.78 28.69
N LEU A 3 -7.09 15.85 27.77
CA LEU A 3 -8.03 14.80 27.38
C LEU A 3 -7.65 14.28 25.98
N THR A 4 -6.89 13.19 25.97
CA THR A 4 -6.90 12.22 24.89
C THR A 4 -8.34 11.69 24.76
N LYS A 5 -9.07 12.12 23.72
CA LYS A 5 -10.38 11.56 23.40
C LYS A 5 -10.18 10.14 22.87
N LYS A 6 -10.41 9.16 23.74
CA LYS A 6 -10.41 7.72 23.46
C LYS A 6 -11.43 7.42 22.35
N CYS A 7 -11.17 6.35 21.58
CA CYS A 7 -12.12 5.69 20.68
C CYS A 7 -13.49 5.35 21.31
N SER A 8 -13.63 5.49 22.63
CA SER A 8 -14.85 5.26 23.41
C SER A 8 -15.99 6.25 23.12
N GLU A 9 -15.78 7.33 22.36
CA GLU A 9 -16.87 8.25 21.97
C GLU A 9 -17.61 7.85 20.68
N VAL A 10 -17.12 6.87 19.90
CA VAL A 10 -17.82 6.43 18.66
C VAL A 10 -18.94 5.41 18.97
N VAL A 11 -18.93 4.82 20.16
CA VAL A 11 -19.99 3.91 20.62
C VAL A 11 -20.83 4.65 21.66
N GLY A 12 -21.70 5.53 21.18
CA GLY A 12 -22.77 6.10 21.97
C GLY A 12 -23.68 5.01 22.54
N LYS A 13 -24.46 5.36 23.55
CA LYS A 13 -25.30 4.51 24.39
C LYS A 13 -26.51 3.85 23.67
N GLY A 14 -26.38 3.54 22.38
CA GLY A 14 -27.42 2.99 21.50
C GLY A 14 -26.86 2.08 20.41
N SER A 15 -27.73 1.36 19.70
CA SER A 15 -27.37 0.48 18.58
C SER A 15 -26.92 1.30 17.37
N VAL A 16 -25.69 1.10 16.90
CA VAL A 16 -25.15 1.75 15.70
C VAL A 16 -25.45 0.92 14.45
N LYS A 17 -25.87 1.57 13.37
CA LYS A 17 -26.08 0.97 12.06
C LYS A 17 -24.74 0.86 11.32
N ILE A 18 -24.45 -0.32 10.76
CA ILE A 18 -23.27 -0.54 9.92
C ILE A 18 -23.72 -0.62 8.46
N VAL A 19 -23.10 0.18 7.59
CA VAL A 19 -23.37 0.19 6.15
C VAL A 19 -22.12 -0.24 5.40
N ASN A 20 -22.20 -1.34 4.65
CA ASN A 20 -21.10 -1.85 3.85
C ASN A 20 -21.06 -1.15 2.48
N LEU A 21 -20.06 -0.29 2.27
CA LEU A 21 -19.79 0.40 1.01
C LEU A 21 -18.69 -0.29 0.19
N THR A 22 -18.45 -1.58 0.44
CA THR A 22 -17.55 -2.44 -0.33
C THR A 22 -18.37 -3.37 -1.24
N PRO A 23 -17.80 -3.89 -2.34
CA PRO A 23 -18.54 -4.71 -3.31
C PRO A 23 -18.85 -6.14 -2.83
N HIS A 24 -18.35 -6.55 -1.66
CA HIS A 24 -18.44 -7.93 -1.18
C HIS A 24 -19.03 -8.00 0.23
N GLU A 25 -19.67 -9.12 0.53
CA GLU A 25 -20.18 -9.44 1.88
C GLU A 25 -19.03 -9.41 2.90
N ILE A 26 -19.29 -8.79 4.06
CA ILE A 26 -18.37 -8.81 5.19
C ILE A 26 -18.90 -9.79 6.22
N ASN A 27 -18.07 -10.78 6.57
CA ASN A 27 -18.35 -11.74 7.62
C ASN A 27 -17.54 -11.40 8.87
N ILE A 28 -18.19 -10.90 9.92
CA ILE A 28 -17.57 -10.63 11.22
C ILE A 28 -17.69 -11.87 12.09
N ILE A 29 -16.57 -12.46 12.47
CA ILE A 29 -16.46 -13.68 13.26
C ILE A 29 -16.17 -13.30 14.72
N LEU A 30 -17.16 -13.50 15.58
CA LEU A 30 -17.07 -13.29 17.02
C LEU A 30 -17.09 -14.65 17.72
N ASP A 31 -16.68 -14.70 18.99
CA ASP A 31 -16.52 -15.96 19.74
C ASP A 31 -17.79 -16.81 19.75
N ASN A 32 -18.96 -16.18 19.83
CA ASN A 32 -20.24 -16.86 19.99
C ASN A 32 -21.16 -16.77 18.77
N ARG A 33 -20.79 -15.99 17.73
CA ARG A 33 -21.63 -15.80 16.54
C ARG A 33 -20.85 -15.18 15.38
N ASN A 34 -21.36 -15.41 14.17
CA ASN A 34 -20.92 -14.68 12.99
C ASN A 34 -22.00 -13.69 12.55
N ILE A 35 -21.60 -12.49 12.16
CA ILE A 35 -22.47 -11.45 11.63
C ILE A 35 -22.13 -11.26 10.16
N LYS A 36 -23.13 -11.38 9.29
CA LYS A 36 -22.99 -11.11 7.86
C LYS A 36 -23.50 -9.70 7.57
N ILE A 37 -22.74 -8.93 6.81
CA ILE A 37 -23.11 -7.57 6.40
C ILE A 37 -23.05 -7.52 4.87
N ASP A 38 -24.24 -7.54 4.26
CA ASP A 38 -24.38 -7.47 2.81
C ASP A 38 -23.93 -6.11 2.27
N PRO A 39 -23.38 -6.06 1.04
CA PRO A 39 -23.14 -4.80 0.35
C PRO A 39 -24.40 -3.94 0.32
N SER A 40 -24.25 -2.64 0.57
CA SER A 40 -25.39 -1.69 0.51
C SER A 40 -25.94 -1.48 -0.90
N GLY A 41 -25.25 -1.99 -1.93
CA GLY A 41 -25.49 -1.67 -3.35
C GLY A 41 -24.73 -0.43 -3.82
N THR A 42 -24.32 0.44 -2.91
CA THR A 42 -23.45 1.60 -3.19
C THR A 42 -22.01 1.27 -2.81
N VAL A 43 -21.07 1.49 -3.73
CA VAL A 43 -19.64 1.25 -3.49
C VAL A 43 -18.89 2.57 -3.48
N ALA A 44 -18.33 2.94 -2.33
CA ALA A 44 -17.47 4.11 -2.24
C ALA A 44 -16.17 3.83 -2.99
N ARG A 45 -15.77 4.77 -3.86
CA ARG A 45 -14.57 4.63 -4.70
C ARG A 45 -13.71 5.86 -4.57
N CYS A 46 -12.41 5.64 -4.52
CA CYS A 46 -11.42 6.71 -4.59
C CYS A 46 -10.68 6.56 -5.92
N THR A 47 -10.53 7.66 -6.65
CA THR A 47 -9.69 7.67 -7.85
C THR A 47 -8.23 7.48 -7.43
N VAL A 48 -7.53 6.52 -8.01
CA VAL A 48 -6.10 6.31 -7.76
C VAL A 48 -5.33 6.63 -9.03
N ARG A 49 -4.35 7.52 -8.91
CA ARG A 49 -3.37 7.79 -9.98
C ARG A 49 -1.99 7.35 -9.53
N ILE A 50 -1.21 6.84 -10.49
CA ILE A 50 0.18 6.48 -10.25
C ILE A 50 1.04 7.54 -10.91
N GLU A 51 1.90 8.17 -10.13
CA GLU A 51 2.86 9.16 -10.60
C GLU A 51 4.29 8.63 -10.46
N LYS A 52 5.18 9.04 -11.37
CA LYS A 52 6.61 8.75 -11.23
C LYS A 52 7.17 9.57 -10.06
N ALA A 53 7.75 8.88 -9.09
CA ALA A 53 8.24 9.48 -7.85
C ALA A 53 9.77 9.65 -7.83
N GLY A 54 10.48 8.98 -8.74
CA GLY A 54 11.92 9.10 -8.86
C GLY A 54 12.58 7.77 -9.23
N VAL A 55 13.85 7.65 -8.90
CA VAL A 55 14.66 6.45 -9.13
C VAL A 55 15.53 6.21 -7.91
N ILE A 56 15.59 4.98 -7.42
CA ILE A 56 16.63 4.54 -6.49
C ILE A 56 17.78 3.97 -7.30
N LYS A 57 18.98 4.50 -7.06
CA LYS A 57 20.23 3.93 -7.54
C LYS A 57 20.73 2.94 -6.49
N THR A 58 20.92 1.70 -6.88
CA THR A 58 21.47 0.65 -6.01
C THR A 58 22.46 -0.19 -6.80
N ILE A 59 23.28 -0.96 -6.09
CA ILE A 59 24.10 -2.01 -6.69
C ILE A 59 23.37 -3.35 -6.61
N ASP A 60 23.60 -4.22 -7.59
CA ASP A 60 23.25 -5.63 -7.46
C ASP A 60 24.48 -6.37 -6.90
N GLU A 61 24.38 -6.86 -5.65
CA GLU A 61 25.49 -7.57 -5.00
C GLU A 61 25.88 -8.87 -5.72
N LYS A 62 25.00 -9.39 -6.60
CA LYS A 62 25.31 -10.54 -7.44
C LYS A 62 26.00 -10.17 -8.75
N ASP A 63 26.10 -8.88 -9.06
CA ASP A 63 26.81 -8.42 -10.24
C ASP A 63 28.30 -8.78 -10.10
N PRO A 64 28.88 -9.53 -11.05
CA PRO A 64 30.29 -9.92 -10.99
C PRO A 64 31.24 -8.72 -10.90
N CYS A 65 30.83 -7.54 -11.37
CA CYS A 65 31.64 -6.32 -11.30
C CYS A 65 31.76 -5.73 -9.88
N VAL A 66 30.81 -6.00 -8.97
CA VAL A 66 30.90 -5.57 -7.55
C VAL A 66 32.09 -6.25 -6.85
N ASN A 67 32.39 -7.49 -7.22
CA ASN A 67 33.54 -8.24 -6.67
C ASN A 67 34.90 -7.68 -7.14
N CYS A 68 34.95 -7.09 -8.34
CA CYS A 68 36.15 -6.40 -8.87
C CYS A 68 36.37 -5.02 -8.23
N LEU A 69 35.36 -4.49 -7.52
CA LEU A 69 35.44 -3.39 -6.57
C LEU A 69 35.75 -1.98 -7.08
N GLN A 70 35.48 -1.62 -8.35
CA GLN A 70 35.52 -0.19 -8.75
C GLN A 70 34.79 0.15 -10.08
N SER A 71 33.68 0.88 -9.96
CA SER A 71 33.03 1.56 -11.08
C SER A 71 33.96 2.64 -11.67
N GLY A 72 34.14 2.66 -12.98
CA GLY A 72 34.92 3.70 -13.65
C GLY A 72 36.44 3.59 -13.47
N GLN A 73 36.95 2.43 -13.07
CA GLN A 73 38.37 2.09 -13.25
C GLN A 73 38.62 1.38 -14.58
N ASP A 74 39.85 1.54 -15.05
CA ASP A 74 40.36 0.84 -16.22
C ASP A 74 40.87 -0.53 -15.77
N SER A 75 40.16 -1.59 -16.15
CA SER A 75 40.67 -2.96 -15.97
C SER A 75 41.06 -3.50 -17.35
N THR A 76 42.35 -3.67 -17.57
CA THR A 76 42.88 -4.19 -18.83
C THR A 76 42.65 -5.69 -19.02
N SER A 77 42.08 -6.36 -18.00
CA SER A 77 41.92 -7.82 -17.92
C SER A 77 40.49 -8.29 -17.63
N CYS A 78 39.47 -7.42 -17.66
CA CYS A 78 38.09 -7.81 -17.39
C CYS A 78 37.31 -8.05 -18.69
N ASP A 79 36.78 -9.26 -18.86
CA ASP A 79 35.97 -9.65 -20.03
C ASP A 79 34.66 -8.84 -20.17
N LEU A 80 34.25 -8.12 -19.11
CA LEU A 80 33.05 -7.29 -19.06
C LEU A 80 33.33 -5.78 -19.23
N ALA A 81 34.58 -5.38 -19.40
CA ALA A 81 34.93 -3.98 -19.65
C ALA A 81 34.46 -3.54 -21.05
N ILE A 82 33.92 -2.33 -21.16
CA ILE A 82 33.49 -1.75 -22.44
C ILE A 82 34.73 -1.13 -23.12
N SER A 83 35.05 -1.56 -24.35
CA SER A 83 36.19 -1.06 -25.16
C SER A 83 35.77 -0.09 -26.28
N PRO A 84 36.60 0.87 -26.73
CA PRO A 84 37.55 1.74 -26.03
C PRO A 84 37.03 3.20 -25.93
N ASP A 85 37.82 4.09 -25.34
CA ASP A 85 37.53 5.51 -25.19
C ASP A 85 37.45 6.29 -26.53
N ILE A 86 37.09 7.58 -26.47
CA ILE A 86 37.00 8.49 -27.65
C ILE A 86 38.32 8.58 -28.45
N PHE A 87 39.44 8.11 -27.90
CA PHE A 87 40.76 8.14 -28.54
C PHE A 87 41.19 6.79 -29.15
N GLY A 88 40.35 5.75 -29.07
CA GLY A 88 40.56 4.50 -29.79
C GLY A 88 41.66 3.59 -29.22
N ASP A 89 42.05 3.77 -27.95
CA ASP A 89 43.08 2.92 -27.33
C ASP A 89 42.48 1.58 -26.87
N SER A 90 42.79 0.50 -27.60
CA SER A 90 42.25 -0.84 -27.36
C SER A 90 42.75 -1.53 -26.10
N ASN A 91 43.70 -0.92 -25.35
CA ASN A 91 44.36 -1.56 -24.21
C ASN A 91 43.80 -1.13 -22.84
N ARG A 92 42.79 -0.27 -22.76
CA ARG A 92 42.17 0.15 -21.48
C ARG A 92 40.65 0.31 -21.64
N GLY A 93 39.90 -0.74 -21.29
CA GLY A 93 38.44 -0.69 -21.25
C GLY A 93 37.94 -0.13 -19.92
N ARG A 94 36.85 0.66 -19.96
CA ARG A 94 36.22 1.19 -18.75
C ARG A 94 35.19 0.18 -18.22
N CYS A 95 35.23 -0.12 -16.92
CA CYS A 95 34.18 -0.93 -16.30
C CYS A 95 32.80 -0.28 -16.48
N PRO A 96 31.74 -1.05 -16.84
CA PRO A 96 30.38 -0.51 -16.92
C PRO A 96 29.93 0.04 -15.57
N ASP A 97 28.94 0.94 -15.60
CA ASP A 97 28.30 1.40 -14.37
C ASP A 97 27.57 0.22 -13.72
N ILE A 98 27.98 -0.13 -12.50
CA ILE A 98 27.40 -1.22 -11.70
C ILE A 98 26.10 -0.80 -11.00
N THR A 99 25.68 0.45 -11.20
CA THR A 99 24.50 1.01 -10.57
C THR A 99 23.25 0.66 -11.37
N VAL A 100 22.34 -0.10 -10.76
CA VAL A 100 21.00 -0.36 -11.27
C VAL A 100 20.06 0.75 -10.83
N GLN A 101 19.17 1.14 -11.73
CA GLN A 101 18.14 2.16 -11.49
C GLN A 101 16.77 1.50 -11.35
N ILE A 102 16.20 1.56 -10.14
CA ILE A 102 14.87 1.05 -9.84
C ILE A 102 13.88 2.23 -9.88
N PRO A 103 12.89 2.23 -10.80
CA PRO A 103 11.91 3.31 -10.88
C PRO A 103 10.98 3.29 -9.67
N LEU A 104 10.79 4.43 -9.04
CA LEU A 104 9.81 4.63 -7.98
C LEU A 104 8.53 5.21 -8.55
N SER A 105 7.41 4.66 -8.09
CA SER A 105 6.08 5.22 -8.32
C SER A 105 5.42 5.59 -6.99
N LYS A 106 4.58 6.62 -7.02
CA LYS A 106 3.78 7.07 -5.88
C LYS A 106 2.31 6.98 -6.26
N SER A 107 1.50 6.40 -5.39
CA SER A 107 0.05 6.44 -5.50
C SER A 107 -0.46 7.78 -4.97
N VAL A 108 -1.23 8.49 -5.80
CA VAL A 108 -1.95 9.71 -5.45
C VAL A 108 -3.43 9.37 -5.41
N PHE A 109 -4.03 9.61 -4.25
CA PHE A 109 -5.46 9.42 -4.02
C PHE A 109 -6.19 10.71 -4.38
N GLY A 110 -7.16 10.59 -5.28
CA GLY A 110 -8.03 11.68 -5.71
C GLY A 110 -9.32 11.73 -4.90
N GLU A 111 -10.33 12.37 -5.49
CA GLU A 111 -11.64 12.52 -4.87
C GLU A 111 -12.30 11.16 -4.61
N VAL A 112 -13.06 11.11 -3.52
CA VAL A 112 -13.89 9.98 -3.15
C VAL A 112 -15.30 10.21 -3.67
N GLU A 113 -15.79 9.26 -4.45
CA GLU A 113 -17.14 9.23 -5.00
C GLU A 113 -18.00 8.21 -4.25
N ASN A 114 -19.32 8.44 -4.27
CA ASN A 114 -20.33 7.54 -3.68
C ASN A 114 -20.12 7.28 -2.18
N LEU A 115 -19.48 8.22 -1.47
CA LEU A 115 -19.40 8.23 -0.02
C LEU A 115 -20.48 9.18 0.54
N PRO A 116 -21.47 8.67 1.29
CA PRO A 116 -22.48 9.51 1.92
C PRO A 116 -21.89 10.47 2.97
N ASP A 117 -22.59 11.59 3.19
CA ASP A 117 -22.34 12.49 4.31
C ASP A 117 -22.50 11.76 5.66
N PRO A 118 -21.84 12.24 6.74
CA PRO A 118 -21.95 11.63 8.06
C PRO A 118 -23.42 11.57 8.51
N GLN A 119 -23.82 10.43 9.07
CA GLN A 119 -25.18 10.21 9.58
C GLN A 119 -25.10 9.87 11.08
N GLU A 120 -26.07 10.34 11.86
CA GLU A 120 -26.19 9.95 13.26
C GLU A 120 -26.37 8.42 13.38
N ASP A 121 -25.77 7.85 14.42
CA ASP A 121 -25.79 6.42 14.74
C ASP A 121 -25.46 5.49 13.56
N THR A 122 -24.65 5.94 12.60
CA THR A 122 -24.26 5.16 11.43
C THR A 122 -22.75 5.18 11.22
N VAL A 123 -22.20 4.02 10.90
CA VAL A 123 -20.81 3.86 10.45
C VAL A 123 -20.75 3.21 9.10
N PHE A 124 -19.79 3.61 8.28
CA PHE A 124 -19.59 3.07 6.95
C PHE A 124 -18.33 2.22 6.89
N VAL A 125 -18.44 1.01 6.35
CA VAL A 125 -17.28 0.16 6.07
C VAL A 125 -16.87 0.34 4.62
N VAL A 126 -15.63 0.76 4.40
CA VAL A 126 -15.07 1.09 3.08
C VAL A 126 -13.75 0.33 2.84
N SER A 127 -13.16 0.49 1.65
CA SER A 127 -11.80 0.02 1.38
C SER A 127 -10.74 0.87 2.07
N SER A 128 -9.56 0.30 2.31
CA SER A 128 -8.42 1.02 2.91
C SER A 128 -8.04 2.28 2.14
N ILE A 129 -8.15 2.27 0.82
CA ILE A 129 -7.85 3.42 -0.04
C ILE A 129 -8.84 4.57 0.21
N VAL A 130 -10.14 4.25 0.27
CA VAL A 130 -11.17 5.25 0.56
C VAL A 130 -10.96 5.83 1.96
N ALA A 131 -10.76 4.98 2.97
CA ALA A 131 -10.53 5.44 4.34
C ALA A 131 -9.27 6.33 4.46
N GLN A 132 -8.18 6.02 3.76
CA GLN A 132 -6.98 6.87 3.72
C GLN A 132 -7.26 8.25 3.09
N ALA A 133 -8.08 8.29 2.05
CA ALA A 133 -8.46 9.54 1.39
C ALA A 133 -9.36 10.45 2.26
N VAL A 134 -10.08 9.89 3.24
CA VAL A 134 -10.98 10.64 4.14
C VAL A 134 -10.64 10.46 5.64
N SER A 135 -9.35 10.43 5.98
CA SER A 135 -8.86 10.22 7.36
C SER A 135 -9.43 11.17 8.44
N GLY A 136 -10.02 12.30 8.04
CA GLY A 136 -10.72 13.21 8.96
C GLY A 136 -12.10 12.71 9.44
N ARG A 137 -12.71 11.73 8.76
CA ARG A 137 -14.03 11.18 9.10
C ARG A 137 -13.90 10.11 10.17
N LYS A 138 -14.69 10.22 11.26
CA LYS A 138 -14.65 9.30 12.41
C LYS A 138 -15.63 8.12 12.32
N ASP A 139 -16.54 8.19 11.37
CA ASP A 139 -17.59 7.20 11.08
C ASP A 139 -17.17 6.20 9.99
N ILE A 140 -15.93 6.28 9.52
CA ILE A 140 -15.40 5.44 8.44
C ILE A 140 -14.50 4.35 9.02
N PHE A 141 -14.82 3.11 8.69
CA PHE A 141 -14.12 1.93 9.18
C PHE A 141 -13.67 1.05 8.03
N ILE A 142 -12.64 0.25 8.31
CA ILE A 142 -12.14 -0.79 7.41
C ILE A 142 -12.19 -2.13 8.11
N VAL A 143 -12.22 -3.19 7.30
CA VAL A 143 -12.06 -4.56 7.80
C VAL A 143 -10.67 -4.72 8.44
N ASN A 144 -10.59 -5.34 9.62
CA ASN A 144 -9.34 -5.59 10.33
C ASN A 144 -9.31 -7.00 10.96
N ASP A 145 -8.12 -7.52 11.25
CA ASP A 145 -7.93 -8.86 11.80
C ASP A 145 -8.64 -9.93 10.95
N THR A 146 -8.22 -10.05 9.69
CA THR A 146 -8.82 -10.96 8.70
C THR A 146 -8.56 -12.43 9.05
N VAL A 147 -9.59 -13.25 9.02
CA VAL A 147 -9.50 -14.71 9.23
C VAL A 147 -9.42 -15.40 7.88
N ARG A 148 -8.48 -16.35 7.75
CA ARG A 148 -8.27 -17.13 6.53
C ARG A 148 -8.53 -18.62 6.77
N ASP A 149 -9.01 -19.31 5.74
CA ASP A 149 -9.12 -20.77 5.75
C ASP A 149 -7.76 -21.46 5.50
N LYS A 150 -7.75 -22.79 5.53
CA LYS A 150 -6.57 -23.63 5.24
C LYS A 150 -5.98 -23.42 3.83
N ASN A 151 -6.74 -22.86 2.89
CA ASN A 151 -6.29 -22.57 1.53
C ASN A 151 -5.83 -21.11 1.39
N GLY A 152 -5.78 -20.35 2.49
CA GLY A 152 -5.40 -18.95 2.51
C GLY A 152 -6.50 -17.97 2.05
N ARG A 153 -7.72 -18.44 1.80
CA ARG A 153 -8.87 -17.59 1.40
C ARG A 153 -9.42 -16.86 2.62
N ILE A 154 -9.72 -15.57 2.47
CA ILE A 154 -10.34 -14.78 3.54
C ILE A 154 -11.80 -15.25 3.70
N ILE A 155 -12.16 -15.69 4.91
CA ILE A 155 -13.52 -16.14 5.25
C ILE A 155 -14.28 -15.13 6.12
N GLY A 156 -13.60 -14.08 6.59
CA GLY A 156 -14.18 -13.04 7.42
C GLY A 156 -13.12 -12.23 8.14
N CYS A 157 -13.53 -11.52 9.19
CA CYS A 157 -12.67 -10.71 10.04
C CYS A 157 -13.15 -10.73 11.49
N ARG A 158 -12.26 -10.46 12.45
CA ARG A 158 -12.63 -10.40 13.88
C ARG A 158 -12.91 -8.99 14.36
N SER A 159 -12.46 -7.97 13.63
CA SER A 159 -12.63 -6.58 14.04
C SER A 159 -12.78 -5.63 12.85
N LEU A 160 -13.12 -4.38 13.17
CA LEU A 160 -13.03 -3.23 12.27
C LEU A 160 -11.98 -2.26 12.83
N ALA A 161 -11.34 -1.48 11.97
CA ALA A 161 -10.37 -0.47 12.35
C ALA A 161 -10.74 0.90 11.78
N HIS A 162 -10.32 1.94 12.49
CA HIS A 162 -10.29 3.33 12.04
C HIS A 162 -8.83 3.69 11.74
N ILE A 163 -8.58 4.43 10.66
CA ILE A 163 -7.23 4.77 10.17
C ILE A 163 -7.07 6.28 9.95
#